data_AF-A0A179EWK1-F1
#
_entry.id   AF-A0A179EWK1-F1
#
_cell.length_a   1.000
_cell.length_b   1.000
_cell.length_c   1.000
_cell.angle_alpha   90.00
_cell.angle_beta   90.00
_cell.angle_gamma   90.00
#
_symmetry.space_group_name_H-M   'P 1'
#
loop_
_entity.id
_entity.type
_entity.pdbx_description
1 polymer ?
#
loop_
_entity_poly.entity_id
_entity_poly.type
_entity_poly.pdbx_seq_one_letter_code
_entity_poly.pdbx_strand_id
1 'polypeptide(L)'
;MSEALRNLSLDHANSVPFQKHYLGRIVRADPWAIVRREKPQQALIDQACSIGHSMSKRRPIGLTAEQTASVASDPHVRRFTIQLRKLRPGSERHKNTQRDLRSLKQKLKRELKQKIRDDWTDEQAVDDIERQLQGIGFAEAMVDDAIRPQRPAQTLLVKALTALVGNTLEGQYQRRDNAIEAIVAFCGVEEGPTVRRCISSTTTVSRESAHEPSEGDPLFLATMSVFVDNPKQRPRRCFLCIGAALSMPRDDPRVEDKIGESYTPGDLSKHFRRRHLSKLRDNDRPVCQVCDMALSHKMHLQKHALAVHGTVS
;
A
#
# COMPACT_ATOMS: atom_id res chain seq x y z
N MET A 1 25.50 35.86 20.06
CA MET A 1 25.23 36.83 18.98
C MET A 1 24.06 37.70 19.36
N SER A 2 24.16 39.02 19.18
CA SER A 2 23.02 39.92 19.36
C SER A 2 22.00 39.74 18.23
N GLU A 3 20.74 40.04 18.52
CA GLU A 3 19.63 39.96 17.57
C GLU A 3 19.87 40.80 16.31
N ALA A 4 20.35 42.04 16.48
CA ALA A 4 20.68 42.94 15.38
C ALA A 4 21.78 42.38 14.46
N LEU A 5 22.84 41.80 15.03
CA LEU A 5 23.93 41.21 14.25
C LEU A 5 23.46 39.99 13.46
N ARG A 6 22.64 39.12 14.08
CA ARG A 6 22.06 37.94 13.40
C ARG A 6 21.15 38.35 12.25
N ASN A 7 20.28 39.33 12.48
CA ASN A 7 19.33 39.80 11.47
C ASN A 7 20.06 40.45 10.29
N LEU A 8 21.14 41.20 10.55
CA LEU A 8 22.01 41.73 9.49
C LEU A 8 22.72 40.62 8.70
N SER A 9 23.29 39.61 9.39
CA SER A 9 24.01 38.51 8.72
C SER A 9 23.11 37.61 7.87
N LEU A 10 21.82 37.48 8.21
CA LEU A 10 20.85 36.67 7.48
C LEU A 10 19.98 37.49 6.53
N ASP A 11 20.24 38.79 6.39
CA ASP A 11 19.45 39.75 5.61
C ASP A 11 17.95 39.71 5.95
N HIS A 12 17.64 39.89 7.23
CA HIS A 12 16.28 39.89 7.77
C HIS A 12 15.98 41.21 8.46
N ALA A 13 14.80 41.77 8.20
CA ALA A 13 14.35 43.01 8.85
C ALA A 13 14.02 42.86 10.34
N ASN A 14 13.73 41.63 10.80
CA ASN A 14 13.45 41.31 12.21
C ASN A 14 13.72 39.81 12.46
N SER A 15 13.56 39.38 13.72
CA SER A 15 13.83 37.98 14.11
C SER A 15 12.73 36.98 13.78
N VAL A 16 11.57 37.43 13.28
CA VAL A 16 10.43 36.53 13.03
C VAL A 16 10.78 35.45 11.99
N PRO A 17 11.43 35.75 10.85
CA PRO A 17 11.90 34.73 9.91
C PRO A 17 12.86 33.74 10.58
N PHE A 18 13.80 34.24 11.39
CA PHE A 18 14.72 33.39 12.14
C PHE A 18 13.97 32.43 13.07
N GLN A 19 13.08 32.94 13.92
CA GLN A 19 12.30 32.13 14.88
C GLN A 19 11.34 31.12 14.22
N LYS A 20 10.87 31.40 13.01
CA LYS A 20 9.95 30.52 12.27
C LYS A 20 10.66 29.47 11.43
N HIS A 21 11.80 29.79 10.84
CA HIS A 21 12.40 28.97 9.78
C HIS A 21 13.81 28.47 10.08
N TYR A 22 14.57 29.15 10.94
CA TYR A 22 15.98 28.86 11.18
C TYR A 22 16.29 28.46 12.62
N LEU A 23 15.47 28.90 13.57
CA LEU A 23 15.55 28.44 14.94
C LEU A 23 15.13 26.98 14.98
N GLY A 24 16.12 26.10 15.08
CA GLY A 24 15.89 24.69 15.34
C GLY A 24 15.13 24.55 16.65
N ARG A 25 13.81 24.37 16.59
CA ARG A 25 12.96 24.00 17.75
C ARG A 25 13.21 22.57 18.22
N ILE A 26 14.27 21.96 17.72
CA ILE A 26 14.53 20.54 17.71
C ILE A 26 15.88 20.35 18.36
N VAL A 27 15.88 20.24 19.69
CA VAL A 27 17.05 19.79 20.42
C VAL A 27 16.96 18.28 20.49
N ARG A 28 17.44 17.64 19.42
CA ARG A 28 17.43 16.19 19.26
C ARG A 28 18.59 15.47 19.94
N ALA A 29 19.43 16.21 20.64
CA ALA A 29 20.57 15.69 21.36
C ALA A 29 20.37 16.03 22.83
N ASP A 30 20.77 15.14 23.74
CA ASP A 30 20.83 15.41 25.16
C ASP A 30 22.07 16.26 25.46
N PRO A 31 21.97 17.60 25.47
CA PRO A 31 23.17 18.43 25.56
C PRO A 31 23.82 18.26 26.93
N TRP A 32 23.01 17.95 27.94
CA TRP A 32 23.46 17.77 29.32
C TRP A 32 24.26 16.50 29.49
N ALA A 33 23.76 15.37 28.99
CA ALA A 33 24.51 14.11 29.00
C ALA A 33 25.79 14.21 28.15
N ILE A 34 25.74 14.89 27.00
CA ILE A 34 26.93 15.11 26.15
C ILE A 34 28.00 15.91 26.89
N VAL A 35 27.62 17.00 27.55
CA VAL A 35 28.55 17.83 28.34
C VAL A 35 29.17 17.03 29.49
N ARG A 36 28.39 16.14 30.13
CA ARG A 36 28.83 15.28 31.23
C ARG A 36 29.53 13.99 30.79
N ARG A 37 29.60 13.73 29.48
CA ARG A 37 30.07 12.45 28.91
C ARG A 37 29.30 11.23 29.43
N GLU A 38 28.04 11.44 29.77
CA GLU A 38 27.11 10.37 30.16
C GLU A 38 26.37 9.84 28.92
N LYS A 39 25.77 8.65 29.04
CA LYS A 39 24.98 8.07 27.95
C LYS A 39 23.70 8.91 27.75
N PRO A 40 23.49 9.52 26.57
CA PRO A 40 22.32 10.33 26.29
C PRO A 40 21.00 9.59 26.51
N GLN A 41 20.03 10.22 27.16
CA GLN A 41 18.68 9.67 27.31
C GLN A 41 17.83 9.97 26.07
N GLN A 42 18.34 9.54 24.90
CA GLN A 42 17.80 9.87 23.58
C GLN A 42 16.32 9.48 23.42
N ALA A 43 15.92 8.33 23.97
CA ALA A 43 14.55 7.84 23.92
C ALA A 43 13.56 8.78 24.64
N LEU A 44 13.97 9.36 25.78
CA LEU A 44 13.13 10.31 26.52
C LEU A 44 13.00 11.63 25.77
N ILE A 45 14.10 12.12 25.16
CA ILE A 45 14.08 13.35 24.37
C ILE A 45 13.22 13.21 23.13
N ASP A 46 13.37 12.11 22.38
CA ASP A 46 12.53 11.85 21.22
C ASP A 46 11.06 11.81 21.63
N GLN A 47 10.71 11.11 22.72
CA GLN A 47 9.32 11.00 23.18
C GLN A 47 8.73 12.32 23.72
N ALA A 48 9.53 13.17 24.36
CA ALA A 48 9.08 14.46 24.89
C ALA A 48 8.99 15.57 23.83
N CYS A 49 9.60 15.37 22.65
CA CYS A 49 9.58 16.35 21.58
C CYS A 49 8.37 16.16 20.64
N SER A 50 7.75 17.26 20.21
CA SER A 50 6.65 17.27 19.21
C SER A 50 6.96 16.48 17.93
N ILE A 51 8.22 16.40 17.55
CA ILE A 51 8.67 15.62 16.39
C ILE A 51 8.65 14.12 16.66
N GLY A 52 9.06 13.65 17.84
CA GLY A 52 8.92 12.24 18.13
C GLY A 52 7.46 11.82 18.28
N HIS A 53 6.59 12.69 18.80
CA HIS A 53 5.14 12.50 18.68
C HIS A 53 4.69 12.39 17.21
N SER A 54 5.22 13.24 16.33
CA SER A 54 4.89 13.21 14.90
C SER A 54 5.42 11.97 14.16
N MET A 55 6.54 11.42 14.61
CA MET A 55 7.20 10.21 14.08
C MET A 55 6.75 8.93 14.78
N SER A 56 5.96 9.04 15.85
CA SER A 56 5.49 7.91 16.62
C SER A 56 4.63 7.00 15.74
N LYS A 57 5.00 5.72 15.69
CA LYS A 57 4.20 4.67 15.02
C LYS A 57 2.83 4.47 15.70
N ARG A 58 2.66 4.95 16.93
CA ARG A 58 1.40 4.93 17.68
C ARG A 58 0.41 6.01 17.23
N ARG A 59 0.88 7.04 16.52
CA ARG A 59 0.04 8.17 16.12
C ARG A 59 -1.03 7.72 15.12
N PRO A 60 -2.32 8.04 15.31
CA PRO A 60 -3.37 7.69 14.36
C PRO A 60 -3.12 8.22 12.93
N ILE A 61 -2.87 7.30 11.99
CA ILE A 61 -2.60 7.61 10.57
C ILE A 61 -3.89 7.66 9.75
N GLY A 62 -4.90 6.85 10.11
CA GLY A 62 -6.18 6.73 9.43
C GLY A 62 -7.35 6.60 10.41
N LEU A 63 -8.57 6.64 9.87
CA LEU A 63 -9.78 6.34 10.63
C LEU A 63 -10.04 4.84 10.60
N THR A 64 -10.50 4.28 11.71
CA THR A 64 -10.99 2.89 11.76
C THR A 64 -12.28 2.73 10.95
N ALA A 65 -12.69 1.49 10.70
CA ALA A 65 -13.95 1.20 10.00
C ALA A 65 -15.15 1.77 10.76
N GLU A 66 -15.16 1.64 12.09
CA GLU A 66 -16.19 2.16 12.98
C GLU A 66 -16.26 3.68 12.97
N GLN A 67 -15.12 4.35 13.07
CA GLN A 67 -15.03 5.82 12.96
C GLN A 67 -15.50 6.32 11.59
N THR A 68 -15.18 5.57 10.53
CA THR A 68 -15.65 5.86 9.17
C THR A 68 -17.16 5.67 9.05
N ALA A 69 -17.74 4.67 9.73
CA ALA A 69 -19.17 4.44 9.78
C ALA A 69 -19.91 5.53 10.55
N SER A 70 -19.31 6.08 11.61
CA SER A 70 -19.87 7.23 12.34
C SER A 70 -20.14 8.44 11.43
N VAL A 71 -19.23 8.72 10.49
CA VAL A 71 -19.43 9.79 9.47
C VAL A 71 -20.63 9.52 8.56
N ALA A 72 -20.98 8.26 8.31
CA ALA A 72 -22.16 7.91 7.50
C ALA A 72 -23.48 8.16 8.24
N SER A 73 -23.46 8.13 9.57
CA SER A 73 -24.61 8.38 10.45
C SER A 73 -24.99 9.87 10.57
N ASP A 74 -24.13 10.77 10.11
CA ASP A 74 -24.34 12.22 10.20
C ASP A 74 -25.67 12.69 9.56
N PRO A 75 -26.45 13.57 10.23
CA PRO A 75 -27.75 14.03 9.73
C PRO A 75 -27.69 14.76 8.37
N HIS A 76 -26.62 15.49 8.07
CA HIS A 76 -26.46 16.16 6.76
C HIS A 76 -26.14 15.13 5.67
N VAL A 77 -25.29 14.14 5.96
CA VAL A 77 -24.99 13.03 5.04
C VAL A 77 -26.25 12.24 4.70
N ARG A 78 -27.10 11.94 5.71
CA ARG A 78 -28.40 11.27 5.50
C ARG A 78 -29.35 12.11 4.64
N ARG A 79 -29.46 13.41 4.90
CA ARG A 79 -30.29 14.35 4.11
C ARG A 79 -29.89 14.38 2.64
N PHE A 80 -28.60 14.55 2.35
CA PHE A 80 -28.09 14.54 0.98
C PHE A 80 -28.31 13.18 0.29
N THR A 81 -28.19 12.07 1.03
CA THR A 81 -28.46 10.73 0.49
C THR A 81 -29.95 10.56 0.11
N ILE A 82 -30.87 11.08 0.93
CA ILE A 82 -32.31 11.07 0.63
C ILE A 82 -32.61 11.97 -0.58
N GLN A 83 -32.02 13.17 -0.64
CA GLN A 83 -32.17 14.07 -1.80
C GLN A 83 -31.69 13.41 -3.09
N LEU A 84 -30.56 12.69 -3.04
CA LEU A 84 -30.03 11.98 -4.20
C LEU A 84 -31.02 10.94 -4.74
N ARG A 85 -31.71 10.20 -3.85
CA ARG A 85 -32.73 9.19 -4.23
C ARG A 85 -33.96 9.81 -4.90
N LYS A 86 -34.28 11.07 -4.57
CA LYS A 86 -35.44 11.79 -5.14
C LYS A 86 -35.14 12.41 -6.50
N LEU A 87 -33.88 12.60 -6.85
CA LEU A 87 -33.47 13.25 -8.09
C LEU A 87 -33.29 12.22 -9.22
N ARG A 88 -33.67 12.60 -10.44
CA ARG A 88 -33.47 11.76 -11.62
C ARG A 88 -31.96 11.54 -11.86
N PRO A 89 -31.49 10.28 -12.00
CA PRO A 89 -30.10 9.99 -12.34
C PRO A 89 -29.66 10.73 -13.61
N GLY A 90 -28.48 11.36 -13.54
CA GLY A 90 -27.89 12.10 -14.67
C GLY A 90 -28.31 13.55 -14.81
N SER A 91 -29.32 14.03 -14.06
CA SER A 91 -29.67 15.45 -14.02
C SER A 91 -28.53 16.30 -13.42
N GLU A 92 -28.45 17.58 -13.80
CA GLU A 92 -27.43 18.49 -13.28
C GLU A 92 -27.53 18.65 -11.76
N ARG A 93 -28.76 18.73 -11.24
CA ARG A 93 -29.04 18.74 -9.79
C ARG A 93 -28.53 17.46 -9.12
N HIS A 94 -28.76 16.28 -9.71
CA HIS A 94 -28.24 15.01 -9.17
C HIS A 94 -26.70 15.00 -9.10
N LYS A 95 -26.02 15.46 -10.15
CA LYS A 95 -24.54 15.54 -10.19
C LYS A 95 -23.99 16.49 -9.12
N ASN A 96 -24.64 17.65 -8.95
CA ASN A 96 -24.24 18.64 -7.94
C ASN A 96 -24.44 18.10 -6.52
N THR A 97 -25.62 17.54 -6.21
CA THR A 97 -25.90 16.90 -4.91
C THR A 97 -24.92 15.74 -4.63
N GLN A 98 -24.52 14.97 -5.64
CA GLN A 98 -23.50 13.92 -5.48
C GLN A 98 -22.11 14.48 -5.18
N ARG A 99 -21.74 15.62 -5.80
CA ARG A 99 -20.49 16.32 -5.51
C ARG A 99 -20.50 16.84 -4.07
N ASP A 100 -21.57 17.49 -3.65
CA ASP A 100 -21.73 18.05 -2.31
C ASP A 100 -21.68 16.97 -1.24
N LEU A 101 -22.36 15.84 -1.47
CA LEU A 101 -22.30 14.67 -0.58
C LEU A 101 -20.87 14.14 -0.43
N ARG A 102 -20.09 14.06 -1.52
CA ARG A 102 -18.69 13.62 -1.47
C ARG A 102 -17.82 14.62 -0.70
N SER A 103 -17.97 15.91 -0.99
CA SER A 103 -17.26 16.99 -0.31
C SER A 103 -17.56 17.00 1.19
N LEU A 104 -18.83 16.86 1.58
CA LEU A 104 -19.26 16.80 2.98
C LEU A 104 -18.66 15.59 3.70
N LYS A 105 -18.78 14.38 3.12
CA LYS A 105 -18.18 13.17 3.70
C LYS A 105 -16.67 13.33 3.87
N GLN A 106 -16.00 13.95 2.90
CA GLN A 106 -14.55 14.17 2.99
C GLN A 106 -14.19 15.20 4.07
N LYS A 107 -14.97 16.29 4.20
CA LYS A 107 -14.79 17.29 5.26
C LYS A 107 -14.95 16.67 6.65
N LEU A 108 -16.05 15.95 6.88
CA LEU A 108 -16.31 15.27 8.16
C LEU A 108 -15.22 14.25 8.51
N LYS A 109 -14.73 13.48 7.53
CA LYS A 109 -13.59 12.58 7.75
C LYS A 109 -12.31 13.32 8.14
N ARG A 110 -12.03 14.47 7.54
CA ARG A 110 -10.85 15.29 7.89
C ARG A 110 -10.97 15.85 9.30
N GLU A 111 -12.13 16.38 9.65
CA GLU A 111 -12.41 16.93 10.98
C GLU A 111 -12.31 15.85 12.06
N LEU A 112 -12.95 14.70 11.85
CA LEU A 112 -12.87 13.57 12.79
C LEU A 112 -11.43 13.08 12.95
N LYS A 113 -10.69 12.96 11.85
CA LYS A 113 -9.28 12.55 11.87
C LYS A 113 -8.41 13.56 12.61
N GLN A 114 -8.67 14.85 12.43
CA GLN A 114 -7.93 15.90 13.11
C GLN A 114 -8.21 15.86 14.61
N LYS A 115 -9.49 15.78 15.00
CA LYS A 115 -9.89 15.63 16.40
C LYS A 115 -9.19 14.45 17.08
N ILE A 116 -9.24 13.25 16.48
CA ILE A 116 -8.55 12.06 17.04
C ILE A 116 -7.05 12.29 17.19
N ARG A 117 -6.43 13.03 16.26
CA ARG A 117 -4.99 13.33 16.35
C ARG A 117 -4.67 14.35 17.43
N ASP A 118 -5.55 15.32 17.63
CA ASP A 118 -5.39 16.36 18.64
C ASP A 118 -5.60 15.73 20.02
N ASP A 119 -6.73 15.03 20.22
CA ASP A 119 -7.03 14.27 21.43
C ASP A 119 -5.86 13.32 21.80
N TRP A 120 -5.37 12.55 20.81
CA TRP A 120 -4.19 11.69 21.05
C TRP A 120 -2.93 12.46 21.40
N THR A 121 -2.68 13.62 20.76
CA THR A 121 -1.48 14.42 21.05
C THR A 121 -1.52 14.98 22.47
N ASP A 122 -2.72 15.35 22.94
CA ASP A 122 -2.95 15.89 24.27
C ASP A 122 -2.89 14.79 25.35
N GLU A 123 -3.47 13.62 25.08
CA GLU A 123 -3.61 12.53 26.06
C GLU A 123 -2.38 11.60 26.12
N GLN A 124 -1.58 11.47 25.04
CA GLN A 124 -0.49 10.49 24.98
C GLN A 124 0.51 10.64 26.14
N ALA A 125 0.84 11.86 26.53
CA ALA A 125 1.79 12.09 27.62
C ALA A 125 1.23 11.59 28.96
N VAL A 126 -0.07 11.80 29.21
CA VAL A 126 -0.76 11.33 30.42
C VAL A 126 -0.81 9.80 30.43
N ASP A 127 -1.24 9.19 29.32
CA ASP A 127 -1.28 7.74 29.16
C ASP A 127 0.10 7.09 29.39
N ASP A 128 1.16 7.70 28.86
CA ASP A 128 2.53 7.18 29.01
C ASP A 128 3.01 7.28 30.47
N ILE A 129 2.68 8.35 31.19
CA ILE A 129 2.98 8.50 32.62
C ILE A 129 2.21 7.48 33.46
N GLU A 130 0.92 7.31 33.21
CA GLU A 130 0.07 6.37 33.95
C GLU A 130 0.56 4.92 33.80
N ARG A 131 0.94 4.52 32.58
CA ARG A 131 1.50 3.17 32.33
C ARG A 131 2.85 2.96 33.01
N GLN A 132 3.67 4.00 33.10
CA GLN A 132 4.93 3.95 33.85
C GLN A 132 4.66 3.75 35.35
N LEU A 133 3.70 4.48 35.93
CA LEU A 133 3.31 4.31 37.33
C LEU A 133 2.76 2.90 37.62
N GLN A 134 2.09 2.29 36.64
CA GLN A 134 1.60 0.91 36.70
C GLN A 134 2.69 -0.15 36.46
N GLY A 135 3.91 0.25 36.08
CA GLY A 135 5.01 -0.66 35.79
C GLY A 135 4.88 -1.42 34.45
N ILE A 136 3.93 -1.03 33.59
CA ILE A 136 3.63 -1.70 32.31
C ILE A 136 4.56 -1.19 31.18
N GLY A 137 5.30 -0.09 31.43
CA GLY A 137 6.15 0.54 30.43
C GLY A 137 5.35 1.32 29.39
N PHE A 138 5.98 1.79 28.31
CA PHE A 138 5.28 2.55 27.28
C PHE A 138 4.40 1.64 26.42
N ALA A 139 3.29 2.19 25.88
CA ALA A 139 2.47 1.43 24.96
C ALA A 139 3.28 1.01 23.73
N GLU A 140 3.11 -0.23 23.28
CA GLU A 140 3.74 -0.71 22.06
C GLU A 140 3.10 -0.08 20.83
N ALA A 141 3.91 0.13 19.79
CA ALA A 141 3.38 0.55 18.51
C ALA A 141 2.54 -0.56 17.89
N MET A 142 1.38 -0.22 17.32
CA MET A 142 0.70 -1.13 16.40
C MET A 142 1.68 -1.51 15.29
N VAL A 143 1.85 -2.81 15.08
CA VAL A 143 2.66 -3.34 13.98
C VAL A 143 2.00 -2.88 12.69
N ASP A 144 2.77 -2.20 11.83
CA ASP A 144 2.30 -1.82 10.51
C ASP A 144 2.29 -3.08 9.64
N ASP A 145 1.19 -3.85 9.70
CA ASP A 145 0.96 -5.01 8.84
C ASP A 145 0.86 -4.62 7.34
N ALA A 146 0.92 -3.31 7.02
CA ALA A 146 0.92 -2.80 5.66
C ALA A 146 2.29 -2.80 4.98
N ILE A 147 3.32 -3.41 5.58
CA ILE A 147 4.55 -3.73 4.84
C ILE A 147 4.19 -4.84 3.86
N ARG A 148 3.98 -4.45 2.60
CA ARG A 148 3.93 -5.40 1.49
C ARG A 148 5.12 -6.37 1.65
N PRO A 149 4.93 -7.69 1.56
CA PRO A 149 6.03 -8.63 1.62
C PRO A 149 7.13 -8.15 0.68
N GLN A 150 8.32 -7.86 1.23
CA GLN A 150 9.44 -7.45 0.39
C GLN A 150 9.70 -8.60 -0.59
N ARG A 151 9.73 -8.27 -1.89
CA ARG A 151 10.11 -9.25 -2.90
C ARG A 151 11.52 -9.76 -2.57
N PRO A 152 11.87 -11.02 -2.88
CA PRO A 152 13.17 -11.59 -2.49
C PRO A 152 14.37 -10.69 -2.83
N ALA A 153 14.39 -10.07 -4.01
CA ALA A 153 15.43 -9.13 -4.42
C ALA A 153 15.45 -7.82 -3.60
N GLN A 154 14.29 -7.29 -3.20
CA GLN A 154 14.20 -6.13 -2.31
C GLN A 154 14.70 -6.46 -0.91
N THR A 155 14.36 -7.64 -0.39
CA THR A 155 14.85 -8.12 0.91
C THR A 155 16.38 -8.25 0.91
N LEU A 156 16.93 -8.86 -0.14
CA LEU A 156 18.38 -9.01 -0.31
C LEU A 156 19.07 -7.64 -0.42
N LEU A 157 18.51 -6.71 -1.19
CA LEU A 157 19.02 -5.34 -1.31
C LEU A 157 19.04 -4.63 0.04
N VAL A 158 17.90 -4.60 0.75
CA VAL A 158 17.80 -3.94 2.06
C VAL A 158 18.77 -4.57 3.05
N LYS A 159 18.86 -5.90 3.09
CA LYS A 159 19.78 -6.62 3.97
C LYS A 159 21.24 -6.30 3.65
N ALA A 160 21.63 -6.24 2.38
CA ALA A 160 22.99 -5.95 1.98
C ALA A 160 23.40 -4.49 2.28
N LEU A 161 22.50 -3.53 2.04
CA LEU A 161 22.73 -2.11 2.34
C LEU A 161 22.77 -1.81 3.84
N THR A 162 21.94 -2.50 4.63
CA THR A 162 21.86 -2.32 6.09
C THR A 162 22.81 -3.24 6.86
N ALA A 163 23.58 -4.10 6.18
CA ALA A 163 24.59 -4.95 6.81
C ALA A 163 25.55 -4.11 7.66
N LEU A 164 25.88 -4.60 8.85
CA LEU A 164 26.82 -3.94 9.77
C LEU A 164 28.20 -3.82 9.13
N VAL A 165 28.88 -2.71 9.41
CA VAL A 165 30.25 -2.51 8.96
C VAL A 165 31.18 -3.35 9.83
N GLY A 166 31.87 -4.31 9.22
CA GLY A 166 32.89 -5.10 9.90
C GLY A 166 34.11 -4.26 10.28
N ASN A 167 34.83 -4.69 11.30
CA ASN A 167 36.07 -4.08 11.79
C ASN A 167 37.33 -4.50 11.00
N THR A 168 37.18 -5.38 10.00
CA THR A 168 38.26 -5.83 9.11
C THR A 168 38.09 -5.29 7.70
N LEU A 169 39.21 -5.08 7.01
CA LEU A 169 39.22 -4.56 5.64
C LEU A 169 38.55 -5.56 4.67
N GLU A 170 38.85 -6.84 4.82
CA GLU A 170 38.30 -7.94 4.04
C GLU A 170 36.77 -8.04 4.23
N GLY A 171 36.28 -7.85 5.45
CA GLY A 171 34.85 -7.82 5.74
C GLY A 171 34.13 -6.64 5.08
N GLN A 172 34.81 -5.50 4.94
CA GLN A 172 34.27 -4.35 4.20
C GLN A 172 34.22 -4.61 2.69
N TYR A 173 35.25 -5.25 2.12
CA TYR A 173 35.22 -5.66 0.71
C TYR A 173 34.09 -6.64 0.43
N GLN A 174 33.93 -7.68 1.25
CA GLN A 174 32.84 -8.64 1.08
C GLN A 174 31.46 -7.99 1.21
N ARG A 175 31.29 -7.07 2.18
CA ARG A 175 30.04 -6.30 2.33
C ARG A 175 29.73 -5.47 1.09
N ARG A 176 30.75 -4.82 0.52
CA ARG A 176 30.61 -4.00 -0.69
C ARG A 176 30.23 -4.87 -1.89
N ASP A 177 30.91 -5.99 -2.08
CA ASP A 177 30.67 -6.89 -3.20
C ASP A 177 29.26 -7.52 -3.10
N ASN A 178 28.86 -7.96 -1.90
CA ASN A 178 27.49 -8.43 -1.65
C ASN A 178 26.43 -7.33 -1.92
N ALA A 179 26.72 -6.06 -1.60
CA ALA A 179 25.82 -4.94 -1.89
C ALA A 179 25.73 -4.67 -3.40
N ILE A 180 26.85 -4.76 -4.14
CA ILE A 180 26.87 -4.61 -5.59
C ILE A 180 26.03 -5.73 -6.24
N GLU A 181 26.24 -6.98 -5.84
CA GLU A 181 25.46 -8.12 -6.33
C GLU A 181 23.96 -7.96 -6.04
N ALA A 182 23.60 -7.51 -4.83
CA ALA A 182 22.21 -7.29 -4.48
C ALA A 182 21.57 -6.14 -5.28
N ILE A 183 22.32 -5.08 -5.60
CA ILE A 183 21.87 -4.00 -6.47
C ILE A 183 21.65 -4.52 -7.89
N VAL A 184 22.59 -5.28 -8.45
CA VAL A 184 22.47 -5.87 -9.79
C VAL A 184 21.26 -6.78 -9.87
N ALA A 185 21.07 -7.66 -8.89
CA ALA A 185 19.92 -8.55 -8.80
C ALA A 185 18.60 -7.78 -8.72
N PHE A 186 18.57 -6.67 -7.98
CA PHE A 186 17.39 -5.82 -7.87
C PHE A 186 17.09 -5.02 -9.14
N CYS A 187 18.11 -4.48 -9.83
CA CYS A 187 17.93 -3.73 -11.08
C CYS A 187 17.34 -4.60 -12.21
N GLY A 188 17.50 -5.92 -12.15
CA GLY A 188 16.86 -6.86 -13.07
C GLY A 188 15.36 -7.11 -12.79
N VAL A 189 14.83 -6.62 -11.67
CA VAL A 189 13.42 -6.80 -11.29
C VAL A 189 12.60 -5.63 -11.83
N GLU A 190 11.60 -5.93 -12.68
CA GLU A 190 10.60 -4.94 -13.06
C GLU A 190 9.73 -4.59 -11.83
N GLU A 191 9.95 -3.40 -11.26
CA GLU A 191 9.02 -2.82 -10.31
C GLU A 191 7.73 -2.47 -11.06
N GLY A 192 6.69 -3.26 -10.83
CA GLY A 192 5.37 -2.99 -11.41
C GLY A 192 4.89 -1.56 -11.10
N PRO A 193 3.91 -1.04 -11.86
CA PRO A 193 3.48 0.35 -11.75
C PRO A 193 3.17 0.73 -10.30
N THR A 194 3.65 1.90 -9.85
CA THR A 194 3.40 2.43 -8.50
C THR A 194 1.91 2.56 -8.25
N VAL A 195 1.32 1.55 -7.59
CA VAL A 195 -0.09 1.56 -7.22
C VAL A 195 -0.24 2.52 -6.04
N ARG A 196 -1.12 3.53 -6.17
CA ARG A 196 -1.55 4.33 -5.02
C ARG A 196 -2.23 3.39 -4.02
N ARG A 197 -1.59 3.27 -2.85
CA ARG A 197 -1.99 2.44 -1.70
C ARG A 197 -3.50 2.60 -1.43
N CYS A 198 -4.26 1.52 -1.63
CA CYS A 198 -5.61 1.37 -1.09
C CYS A 198 -5.54 0.20 -0.10
N ILE A 199 -6.03 0.43 1.11
CA ILE A 199 -6.06 -0.55 2.19
C ILE A 199 -7.06 -1.64 1.77
N SER A 200 -6.54 -2.77 1.29
CA SER A 200 -7.31 -4.00 1.18
C SER A 200 -7.00 -4.82 2.42
N SER A 201 -8.00 -4.95 3.28
CA SER A 201 -8.02 -5.87 4.41
C SER A 201 -7.65 -7.26 3.88
N THR A 202 -6.51 -7.79 4.29
CA THR A 202 -6.11 -9.16 3.96
C THR A 202 -6.04 -9.93 5.26
N THR A 203 -6.99 -10.86 5.38
CA THR A 203 -7.05 -11.92 6.38
C THR A 203 -5.79 -12.77 6.28
N THR A 204 -5.15 -12.92 7.43
CA THR A 204 -3.98 -13.76 7.71
C THR A 204 -4.32 -15.24 7.53
N VAL A 205 -3.51 -15.98 6.77
CA VAL A 205 -3.40 -17.44 6.90
C VAL A 205 -1.92 -17.80 6.90
N SER A 206 -1.47 -18.35 8.03
CA SER A 206 -0.12 -18.87 8.26
C SER A 206 0.22 -19.99 7.27
N ARG A 207 1.49 -20.03 6.82
CA ARG A 207 2.06 -21.15 6.06
C ARG A 207 3.04 -21.92 6.93
N GLU A 208 2.77 -23.20 7.09
CA GLU A 208 3.80 -24.24 7.31
C GLU A 208 3.94 -25.10 6.05
N SER A 209 5.00 -25.92 6.03
CA SER A 209 5.82 -26.32 4.89
C SER A 209 5.34 -27.50 4.03
N ALA A 210 5.78 -27.44 2.77
CA ALA A 210 6.33 -28.48 1.88
C ALA A 210 5.51 -29.75 1.46
N HIS A 211 5.44 -29.86 0.12
CA HIS A 211 5.19 -31.01 -0.77
C HIS A 211 3.76 -31.54 -0.97
N GLU A 212 3.48 -31.86 -2.25
CA GLU A 212 2.21 -32.16 -2.97
C GLU A 212 1.37 -30.95 -3.42
N PRO A 213 0.75 -30.96 -4.63
CA PRO A 213 -0.09 -29.87 -5.14
C PRO A 213 -1.40 -29.83 -4.36
N SER A 214 -1.31 -29.26 -3.17
CA SER A 214 -2.41 -28.99 -2.26
C SER A 214 -3.40 -28.02 -2.92
N GLU A 215 -4.69 -28.17 -2.60
CA GLU A 215 -5.80 -27.28 -3.00
C GLU A 215 -5.57 -25.78 -2.69
N GLY A 216 -4.48 -25.44 -1.98
CA GLY A 216 -3.98 -24.09 -1.76
C GLY A 216 -2.93 -23.56 -2.74
N ASP A 217 -2.58 -24.28 -3.83
CA ASP A 217 -1.64 -23.78 -4.86
C ASP A 217 -2.24 -22.54 -5.58
N PRO A 218 -1.59 -21.37 -5.56
CA PRO A 218 -2.09 -20.16 -6.21
C PRO A 218 -2.41 -20.33 -7.70
N LEU A 219 -1.67 -21.17 -8.41
CA LEU A 219 -1.91 -21.45 -9.83
C LEU A 219 -3.17 -22.31 -10.03
N PHE A 220 -3.37 -23.29 -9.15
CA PHE A 220 -4.57 -24.13 -9.14
C PHE A 220 -5.83 -23.30 -8.84
N LEU A 221 -5.79 -22.47 -7.78
CA LEU A 221 -6.87 -21.56 -7.43
C LEU A 221 -7.17 -20.55 -8.54
N ALA A 222 -6.13 -20.01 -9.19
CA ALA A 222 -6.29 -19.12 -10.33
C ALA A 222 -6.97 -19.83 -11.51
N THR A 223 -6.60 -21.07 -11.78
CA THR A 223 -7.18 -21.92 -12.85
C THR A 223 -8.65 -22.22 -12.59
N MET A 224 -9.03 -22.52 -11.34
CA MET A 224 -10.45 -22.72 -11.00
C MET A 224 -11.26 -21.42 -11.14
N SER A 225 -10.68 -20.27 -10.79
CA SER A 225 -11.40 -18.99 -10.80
C SER A 225 -11.75 -18.42 -12.19
N VAL A 226 -11.22 -18.99 -13.27
CA VAL A 226 -11.57 -18.59 -14.65
C VAL A 226 -12.74 -19.36 -15.24
N PHE A 227 -13.18 -20.43 -14.60
CA PHE A 227 -14.43 -21.10 -14.96
C PHE A 227 -15.61 -20.38 -14.34
N VAL A 228 -16.74 -20.44 -15.05
CA VAL A 228 -17.93 -19.69 -14.68
C VAL A 228 -19.10 -20.65 -14.58
N ASP A 229 -19.73 -20.69 -13.39
CA ASP A 229 -20.86 -21.60 -13.13
C ASP A 229 -22.20 -20.97 -13.57
N ASN A 230 -22.24 -19.63 -13.67
CA ASN A 230 -23.43 -18.88 -14.06
C ASN A 230 -23.12 -17.89 -15.20
N PRO A 231 -23.94 -17.81 -16.26
CA PRO A 231 -23.71 -16.90 -17.39
C PRO A 231 -23.63 -15.40 -17.01
N LYS A 232 -24.09 -15.00 -15.82
CA LYS A 232 -23.98 -13.63 -15.29
C LYS A 232 -22.67 -13.36 -14.54
N GLN A 233 -21.94 -14.39 -14.13
CA GLN A 233 -20.68 -14.24 -13.39
C GLN A 233 -19.59 -13.75 -14.34
N ARG A 234 -18.78 -12.83 -13.84
CA ARG A 234 -17.75 -12.13 -14.60
C ARG A 234 -16.41 -12.31 -13.87
N PRO A 235 -15.53 -13.20 -14.36
CA PRO A 235 -14.26 -13.42 -13.70
C PRO A 235 -13.35 -12.20 -13.84
N ARG A 236 -12.30 -12.19 -13.02
CA ARG A 236 -11.30 -11.11 -12.96
C ARG A 236 -9.93 -11.54 -13.47
N ARG A 237 -9.68 -12.84 -13.62
CA ARG A 237 -8.42 -13.36 -14.20
C ARG A 237 -8.59 -13.68 -15.68
N CYS A 238 -7.49 -13.61 -16.43
CA CYS A 238 -7.50 -13.95 -17.85
C CYS A 238 -7.13 -15.40 -18.09
N PHE A 239 -8.07 -16.17 -18.66
CA PHE A 239 -7.88 -17.61 -18.94
C PHE A 239 -6.70 -17.89 -19.89
N LEU A 240 -6.41 -17.00 -20.85
CA LEU A 240 -5.25 -17.14 -21.73
C LEU A 240 -3.92 -16.83 -21.02
N CYS A 241 -3.91 -15.90 -20.07
CA CYS A 241 -2.71 -15.64 -19.27
C CYS A 241 -2.45 -16.79 -18.30
N ILE A 242 -3.49 -17.32 -17.64
CA ILE A 242 -3.37 -18.50 -16.79
C ILE A 242 -2.93 -19.71 -17.61
N GLY A 243 -3.50 -19.92 -18.80
CA GLY A 243 -3.04 -20.95 -19.72
C GLY A 243 -1.53 -20.85 -19.97
N ALA A 244 -1.06 -19.65 -20.35
CA ALA A 244 0.36 -19.43 -20.56
C ALA A 244 1.21 -19.69 -19.30
N ALA A 245 0.66 -19.43 -18.11
CA ALA A 245 1.29 -19.76 -16.83
C ALA A 245 1.42 -21.27 -16.60
N LEU A 246 0.42 -22.06 -16.99
CA LEU A 246 0.46 -23.52 -16.91
C LEU A 246 1.52 -24.13 -17.84
N SER A 247 1.90 -23.42 -18.90
CA SER A 247 2.95 -23.84 -19.84
C SER A 247 4.38 -23.46 -19.39
N MET A 248 4.54 -22.81 -18.23
CA MET A 248 5.82 -22.37 -17.69
C MET A 248 6.25 -23.22 -16.47
N PRO A 249 7.55 -23.29 -16.15
CA PRO A 249 8.01 -23.87 -14.89
C PRO A 249 7.36 -23.16 -13.69
N ARG A 250 7.01 -23.91 -12.64
CA ARG A 250 6.29 -23.37 -11.46
C ARG A 250 7.05 -22.25 -10.75
N ASP A 251 8.38 -22.33 -10.75
CA ASP A 251 9.26 -21.36 -10.10
C ASP A 251 9.58 -20.15 -10.99
N ASP A 252 9.00 -20.06 -12.19
CA ASP A 252 9.21 -18.91 -13.08
C ASP A 252 8.48 -17.68 -12.52
N PRO A 253 9.19 -16.56 -12.25
CA PRO A 253 8.60 -15.36 -11.65
C PRO A 253 7.47 -14.75 -12.49
N ARG A 254 7.38 -15.09 -13.79
CA ARG A 254 6.33 -14.60 -14.70
C ARG A 254 4.98 -15.31 -14.48
N VAL A 255 4.95 -16.42 -13.74
CA VAL A 255 3.70 -17.13 -13.39
C VAL A 255 2.81 -16.23 -12.54
N GLU A 256 3.36 -15.55 -11.54
CA GLU A 256 2.61 -14.64 -10.66
C GLU A 256 1.94 -13.49 -11.42
N ASP A 257 2.67 -12.88 -12.38
CA ASP A 257 2.14 -11.80 -13.21
C ASP A 257 0.99 -12.26 -14.12
N LYS A 258 1.00 -13.54 -14.50
CA LYS A 258 -0.01 -14.15 -15.39
C LYS A 258 -1.27 -14.59 -14.63
N ILE A 259 -1.15 -14.98 -13.36
CA ILE A 259 -2.29 -15.37 -12.51
C ILE A 259 -2.96 -14.20 -11.77
N GLY A 260 -2.46 -12.98 -11.95
CA GLY A 260 -2.98 -11.77 -11.31
C GLY A 260 -4.45 -11.47 -11.66
N GLU A 261 -5.18 -10.91 -10.69
CA GLU A 261 -6.56 -10.46 -10.89
C GLU A 261 -6.62 -9.05 -11.47
N SER A 262 -7.49 -8.86 -12.47
CA SER A 262 -7.89 -7.52 -12.93
C SER A 262 -8.76 -6.82 -11.90
N TYR A 263 -8.64 -5.50 -11.78
CA TYR A 263 -9.40 -4.73 -10.81
C TYR A 263 -10.92 -4.85 -11.02
N THR A 264 -11.39 -4.65 -12.25
CA THR A 264 -12.78 -4.91 -12.64
C THR A 264 -12.88 -5.94 -13.77
N PRO A 265 -14.01 -6.63 -13.94
CA PRO A 265 -14.24 -7.47 -15.11
C PRO A 265 -14.23 -6.69 -16.43
N GLY A 266 -14.52 -5.38 -16.39
CA GLY A 266 -14.37 -4.49 -17.53
C GLY A 266 -12.91 -4.30 -17.94
N ASP A 267 -11.98 -4.27 -16.98
CA ASP A 267 -10.55 -4.19 -17.26
C ASP A 267 -10.01 -5.51 -17.80
N LEU A 268 -10.52 -6.65 -17.32
CA LEU A 268 -10.25 -7.95 -17.93
C LEU A 268 -10.70 -7.97 -19.40
N SER A 269 -11.88 -7.45 -19.70
CA SER A 269 -12.42 -7.36 -21.07
C SER A 269 -11.56 -6.48 -21.98
N LYS A 270 -11.03 -5.37 -21.46
CA LYS A 270 -10.06 -4.51 -22.16
C LYS A 270 -8.72 -5.23 -22.37
N HIS A 271 -8.21 -5.91 -21.34
CA HIS A 271 -6.99 -6.69 -21.39
C HIS A 271 -7.09 -7.76 -22.48
N PHE A 272 -8.15 -8.57 -22.45
CA PHE A 272 -8.41 -9.63 -23.42
C PHE A 272 -8.40 -9.10 -24.86
N ARG A 273 -9.09 -7.98 -25.11
CA ARG A 273 -9.07 -7.32 -26.42
C ARG A 273 -7.69 -6.85 -26.85
N ARG A 274 -6.98 -6.13 -25.97
CA ARG A 274 -5.72 -5.44 -26.32
C ARG A 274 -4.49 -6.33 -26.34
N ARG A 275 -4.48 -7.40 -25.54
CA ARG A 275 -3.32 -8.29 -25.39
C ARG A 275 -3.45 -9.58 -26.17
N HIS A 276 -4.68 -10.09 -26.35
CA HIS A 276 -4.93 -11.36 -27.04
C HIS A 276 -5.64 -11.16 -28.38
N LEU A 277 -6.83 -10.55 -28.42
CA LEU A 277 -7.61 -10.45 -29.67
C LEU A 277 -7.01 -9.53 -30.74
N SER A 278 -6.32 -8.45 -30.35
CA SER A 278 -5.65 -7.53 -31.29
C SER A 278 -4.41 -8.13 -31.94
N LYS A 279 -3.81 -9.16 -31.31
CA LYS A 279 -2.60 -9.83 -31.79
C LYS A 279 -2.87 -11.08 -32.63
N LEU A 280 -4.11 -11.58 -32.58
CA LEU A 280 -4.57 -12.72 -33.37
C LEU A 280 -4.81 -12.31 -34.82
N ARG A 281 -4.12 -12.98 -35.75
CA ARG A 281 -4.34 -12.90 -37.19
C ARG A 281 -5.54 -13.77 -37.58
N ASP A 282 -6.16 -13.49 -38.72
CA ASP A 282 -7.40 -14.17 -39.14
C ASP A 282 -7.23 -15.67 -39.39
N ASN A 283 -6.01 -16.13 -39.70
CA ASN A 283 -5.67 -17.55 -39.89
C ASN A 283 -5.11 -18.23 -38.64
N ASP A 284 -4.99 -17.53 -37.51
CA ASP A 284 -4.47 -18.14 -36.28
C ASP A 284 -5.51 -19.10 -35.70
N ARG A 285 -5.03 -20.26 -35.22
CA ARG A 285 -5.83 -21.24 -34.48
C ARG A 285 -5.51 -21.12 -32.99
N PRO A 286 -6.20 -20.23 -32.24
CA PRO A 286 -5.94 -20.07 -30.82
C PRO A 286 -6.19 -21.36 -30.04
N VAL A 287 -5.44 -21.60 -28.99
CA VAL A 287 -5.63 -22.74 -28.08
C VAL A 287 -6.01 -22.21 -26.71
N CYS A 288 -7.06 -22.76 -26.10
CA CYS A 288 -7.35 -22.55 -24.70
C CYS A 288 -6.64 -23.64 -23.89
N GLN A 289 -5.49 -23.31 -23.30
CA GLN A 289 -4.69 -24.25 -22.51
C GLN A 289 -5.35 -24.63 -21.18
N VAL A 290 -6.30 -23.83 -20.69
CA VAL A 290 -7.07 -24.12 -19.47
C VAL A 290 -8.15 -25.18 -19.73
N CYS A 291 -8.73 -25.19 -20.93
CA CYS A 291 -9.73 -26.18 -21.36
C CYS A 291 -9.13 -27.29 -22.24
N ASP A 292 -7.81 -27.24 -22.47
CA ASP A 292 -7.06 -28.08 -23.41
C ASP A 292 -7.77 -28.29 -24.75
N MET A 293 -8.21 -27.18 -25.39
CA MET A 293 -8.94 -27.25 -26.65
C MET A 293 -8.44 -26.25 -27.70
N ALA A 294 -8.34 -26.73 -28.94
CA ALA A 294 -8.03 -25.90 -30.09
C ALA A 294 -9.29 -25.18 -30.61
N LEU A 295 -9.17 -23.88 -30.85
CA LEU A 295 -10.24 -23.02 -31.34
C LEU A 295 -9.95 -22.63 -32.79
N SER A 296 -10.96 -22.79 -33.63
CA SER A 296 -10.77 -22.81 -35.09
C SER A 296 -10.47 -21.44 -35.71
N HIS A 297 -10.97 -20.36 -35.10
CA HIS A 297 -10.83 -18.98 -35.60
C HIS A 297 -11.21 -17.97 -34.49
N LYS A 298 -10.96 -16.69 -34.73
CA LYS A 298 -11.17 -15.58 -33.77
C LYS A 298 -12.58 -15.52 -33.15
N MET A 299 -13.63 -15.67 -33.96
CA MET A 299 -15.01 -15.68 -33.46
C MET A 299 -15.31 -16.90 -32.57
N HIS A 300 -14.71 -18.05 -32.85
CA HIS A 300 -14.81 -19.23 -31.98
C HIS A 300 -14.18 -18.95 -30.61
N LEU A 301 -13.01 -18.30 -30.57
CA LEU A 301 -12.39 -17.86 -29.31
C LEU A 301 -13.26 -16.87 -28.52
N GLN A 302 -13.91 -15.92 -29.18
CA GLN A 302 -14.79 -14.97 -28.49
C GLN A 302 -16.03 -15.64 -27.90
N LYS A 303 -16.65 -16.57 -28.65
CA LYS A 303 -17.78 -17.37 -28.14
C LYS A 303 -17.37 -18.26 -26.97
N HIS A 304 -16.23 -18.93 -27.07
CA HIS A 304 -15.66 -19.75 -26.00
C HIS A 304 -15.33 -18.90 -24.76
N ALA A 305 -14.68 -17.75 -24.92
CA ALA A 305 -14.35 -16.83 -23.84
C ALA A 305 -15.61 -16.35 -23.09
N LEU A 306 -16.70 -16.11 -23.80
CA LEU A 306 -17.97 -15.70 -23.20
C LEU A 306 -18.68 -16.86 -22.49
N ALA A 307 -18.77 -18.02 -23.14
CA ALA A 307 -19.57 -19.15 -22.66
C ALA A 307 -18.90 -19.90 -21.50
N VAL A 308 -17.59 -20.13 -21.59
CA VAL A 308 -16.84 -20.95 -20.62
C VAL A 308 -16.17 -20.08 -19.57
N HIS A 309 -15.67 -18.91 -19.97
CA HIS A 309 -14.87 -18.03 -19.12
C HIS A 309 -15.52 -16.67 -18.83
N GLY A 310 -16.80 -16.47 -19.17
CA GLY A 310 -17.57 -15.26 -18.85
C GLY A 310 -16.95 -13.93 -19.30
N THR A 311 -15.93 -13.96 -20.16
CA THR A 311 -15.10 -12.83 -20.56
C THR A 311 -15.67 -12.21 -21.83
N VAL A 312 -16.00 -10.92 -21.78
CA VAL A 312 -16.61 -10.20 -22.90
C VAL A 312 -15.53 -9.50 -23.72
N SER A 313 -15.65 -9.51 -25.04
CA SER A 313 -14.82 -8.71 -25.96
C SER A 313 -15.61 -7.57 -26.57
#